data_AF-A0A969T001-F1
#
_entry.id   AF-A0A969T001-F1
#
_cell.length_a   1.000
_cell.length_b   1.000
_cell.length_c   1.000
_cell.angle_alpha   90.00
_cell.angle_beta   90.00
_cell.angle_gamma   90.00
#
_symmetry.space_group_name_H-M   'P 1'
#
loop_
_entity.id
_entity.type
_entity.pdbx_description
1 polymer ?
#
loop_
_entity_poly.entity_id
_entity_poly.type
_entity_poly.pdbx_seq_one_letter_code
_entity_poly.pdbx_strand_id
1 'polypeptide(L)'
;MHSPLILLTGLAVVWRKRRNIGSRSRWLFWFLLACLGHSIIDILTHVDDGPLLLFPLDWSTRFRSAVSYWDNRYYGQEFQQFEIGLNLILLIYLVGSRLVRALKRQKSTVRF
;
A
#
# COMPACT_ATOMS: atom_id res chain seq x y z
N MET A 1 -0.13 12.06 1.97
CA MET A 1 0.37 11.55 3.26
C MET A 1 -0.74 11.59 4.29
N HIS A 2 -1.11 10.45 4.86
CA HIS A 2 -2.16 10.38 5.88
C HIS A 2 -1.55 10.56 7.28
N SER A 3 -2.21 11.31 8.17
CA SER A 3 -1.71 11.44 9.54
C SER A 3 -2.05 10.19 10.36
N PRO A 4 -1.06 9.52 10.99
CA PRO A 4 -1.30 8.38 11.87
C PRO A 4 -2.30 8.69 12.99
N LEU A 5 -2.26 9.90 13.55
CA LEU A 5 -3.15 10.30 14.63
C LEU A 5 -4.62 10.30 14.19
N ILE A 6 -4.93 10.87 13.01
CA ILE A 6 -6.29 10.85 12.45
C ILE A 6 -6.74 9.42 12.14
N LEU A 7 -5.85 8.59 11.60
CA LEU A 7 -6.19 7.21 11.28
C LEU A 7 -6.47 6.38 12.52
N LEU A 8 -5.66 6.54 13.57
CA LEU A 8 -5.86 5.87 14.87
C LEU A 8 -7.16 6.32 15.55
N THR A 9 -7.45 7.61 15.55
CA THR A 9 -8.72 8.14 16.10
C THR A 9 -9.92 7.63 15.32
N GLY A 10 -9.86 7.62 13.98
CA GLY A 10 -10.89 7.04 13.13
C GLY A 10 -11.11 5.55 13.41
N LEU A 11 -10.04 4.76 13.54
CA LEU A 11 -10.09 3.35 13.91
C LEU A 11 -10.75 3.15 15.28
N ALA A 12 -10.42 3.98 16.27
CA ALA A 12 -11.01 3.92 17.60
C ALA A 12 -12.54 4.16 17.56
N VAL A 13 -13.00 5.12 16.77
CA VAL A 13 -14.44 5.42 16.58
C VAL A 13 -15.19 4.24 15.97
N VAL A 14 -14.64 3.61 14.92
CA VAL A 14 -15.31 2.49 14.24
C VAL A 14 -15.08 1.13 14.92
N TRP A 15 -14.16 1.06 15.90
CA TRP A 15 -13.72 -0.18 16.54
C TRP A 15 -14.87 -1.05 17.02
N ARG A 16 -15.83 -0.49 17.77
CA ARG A 16 -16.96 -1.26 18.32
C ARG A 16 -17.93 -1.74 17.23
N LYS A 17 -18.14 -0.95 16.18
CA LYS A 17 -19.14 -1.23 15.11
C LYS A 17 -18.62 -2.19 14.03
N ARG A 18 -17.33 -2.52 14.02
CA ARG A 18 -16.70 -3.37 12.98
C ARG A 18 -17.16 -4.83 12.98
N ARG A 19 -17.81 -5.31 14.05
CA ARG A 19 -18.18 -6.73 14.22
C ARG A 19 -19.30 -7.18 13.26
N ASN A 20 -20.06 -6.25 12.70
CA ASN A 20 -21.17 -6.57 11.81
C ASN A 20 -20.68 -6.83 10.38
N ILE A 21 -20.82 -8.08 9.92
CA ILE A 21 -20.49 -8.51 8.55
C ILE A 21 -21.38 -7.75 7.56
N GLY A 22 -20.79 -7.19 6.49
CA GLY A 22 -21.51 -6.39 5.48
C GLY A 22 -21.78 -4.94 5.86
N SER A 23 -21.45 -4.50 7.08
CA SER A 23 -21.68 -3.10 7.50
C SER A 23 -20.68 -2.12 6.86
N ARG A 24 -21.14 -0.90 6.58
CA ARG A 24 -20.27 0.21 6.14
C ARG A 24 -19.16 0.51 7.15
N SER A 25 -19.40 0.31 8.44
CA SER A 25 -18.39 0.47 9.50
C SER A 25 -17.26 -0.54 9.40
N ARG A 26 -17.54 -1.79 9.02
CA ARG A 26 -16.50 -2.81 8.80
C ARG A 26 -15.67 -2.50 7.55
N TRP A 27 -16.32 -2.04 6.48
CA TRP A 27 -15.62 -1.56 5.28
C TRP A 27 -14.69 -0.38 5.62
N LEU A 28 -15.22 0.63 6.32
CA LEU A 28 -14.44 1.81 6.74
C LEU A 28 -13.29 1.43 7.67
N PHE A 29 -13.49 0.47 8.58
CA PHE A 29 -12.42 -0.05 9.43
C PHE A 29 -11.26 -0.62 8.61
N TRP A 30 -11.54 -1.48 7.61
CA TRP A 30 -10.50 -2.05 6.77
C TRP A 30 -9.82 -1.01 5.89
N PHE A 31 -10.57 -0.04 5.38
CA PHE A 31 -10.03 1.10 4.65
C PHE A 31 -9.05 1.92 5.52
N LEU A 32 -9.48 2.32 6.73
CA LEU A 32 -8.63 3.07 7.67
C LEU A 32 -7.40 2.27 8.10
N LEU A 33 -7.55 0.95 8.29
CA LEU A 33 -6.44 0.07 8.64
C LEU A 33 -5.43 -0.05 7.49
N ALA A 34 -5.91 -0.12 6.24
CA ALA A 34 -5.04 -0.10 5.06
C ALA A 34 -4.29 1.24 4.93
N CYS A 35 -4.99 2.38 5.13
CA CYS A 35 -4.36 3.69 5.18
C CYS A 35 -3.32 3.80 6.31
N LEU A 36 -3.57 3.19 7.47
CA LEU A 36 -2.61 3.19 8.58
C LEU A 36 -1.38 2.37 8.24
N GLY A 37 -1.56 1.18 7.66
CA GLY A 37 -0.45 0.36 7.16
C GLY A 37 0.41 1.12 6.15
N HIS A 38 -0.23 1.80 5.20
CA HIS A 38 0.46 2.66 4.23
C HIS A 38 1.21 3.80 4.92
N SER A 39 0.58 4.51 5.86
CA SER A 39 1.23 5.60 6.60
C SER A 39 2.42 5.13 7.44
N ILE A 40 2.40 3.90 7.96
CA ILE A 40 3.55 3.32 8.68
C ILE A 40 4.71 3.09 7.72
N ILE A 41 4.44 2.56 6.52
CA ILE A 41 5.46 2.40 5.49
C ILE A 41 6.04 3.77 5.13
N ASP A 42 5.18 4.77 4.90
CA ASP A 42 5.61 6.14 4.57
C ASP A 42 6.53 6.73 5.65
N ILE A 43 6.24 6.50 6.94
CA ILE A 43 7.13 6.92 8.04
C ILE A 43 8.51 6.29 7.90
N LEU A 44 8.59 5.02 7.50
CA LEU A 44 9.85 4.29 7.39
C LEU A 44 10.58 4.53 6.06
N THR A 45 9.92 5.07 5.04
CA THR A 45 10.49 5.21 3.69
C THR A 45 10.51 6.64 3.16
N HIS A 46 10.16 7.63 3.97
CA HIS A 46 10.34 9.04 3.65
C HIS A 46 11.31 9.73 4.61
N VAL A 47 12.28 10.44 4.04
CA VAL A 47 13.29 11.18 4.80
C VAL A 47 12.76 12.58 5.12
N ASP A 48 12.44 13.39 4.10
CA ASP A 48 12.09 14.80 4.30
C ASP A 48 10.60 15.10 4.04
N ASP A 49 9.87 14.20 3.37
CA ASP A 49 8.49 14.36 2.91
C ASP A 49 7.48 13.39 3.55
N GLY A 50 7.85 12.81 4.71
CA GLY A 50 6.99 11.89 5.47
C GLY A 50 5.72 12.53 6.05
N PRO A 51 4.77 11.70 6.55
CA PRO A 51 3.50 12.17 7.08
C PRO A 51 3.67 13.01 8.36
N LEU A 52 2.76 13.97 8.53
CA LEU A 52 2.62 14.70 9.79
C LEU A 52 2.07 13.78 10.87
N LEU A 53 2.87 13.50 11.89
CA LEU A 53 2.54 12.48 12.90
C LEU A 53 1.33 12.89 13.75
N LEU A 54 1.26 14.18 14.11
CA LEU A 54 0.33 14.71 15.11
C LEU A 54 -0.73 15.65 14.54
N PHE A 55 -0.86 15.73 13.22
CA PHE A 55 -1.90 16.53 12.57
C PHE A 55 -3.30 16.09 13.08
N PRO A 56 -4.22 17.03 13.40
CA PRO A 56 -4.15 18.48 13.21
C PRO A 56 -3.61 19.28 14.41
N LEU A 57 -3.15 18.61 15.47
CA LEU A 57 -2.65 19.27 16.69
C LEU A 57 -1.30 19.93 16.45
N ASP A 58 -0.47 19.35 15.58
CA ASP A 58 0.80 19.92 15.15
C ASP A 58 1.03 19.65 13.65
N TRP A 59 1.56 20.67 12.97
CA TRP A 59 1.77 20.73 11.53
C TRP A 59 3.26 20.62 11.14
N SER A 60 4.15 20.42 12.11
CA SER A 60 5.60 20.41 11.90
C SER A 60 6.24 19.05 12.20
N THR A 61 5.75 18.30 13.18
CA THR A 61 6.36 17.02 13.57
C THR A 61 6.24 15.97 12.47
N ARG A 62 7.39 15.58 11.94
CA ARG A 62 7.60 14.49 10.99
C ARG A 62 8.70 13.57 11.52
N PHE A 63 8.60 12.30 11.21
CA PHE A 63 9.71 11.38 11.41
C PHE A 63 10.64 11.46 10.20
N ARG A 64 11.93 11.63 10.44
CA ARG A 64 12.95 11.63 9.40
C ARG A 64 13.53 10.23 9.30
N SER A 65 13.12 9.47 8.28
CA SER A 65 13.66 8.13 8.07
C SER A 65 15.14 8.16 7.67
N ALA A 66 15.83 7.04 7.87
CA ALA A 66 17.17 6.79 7.33
C ALA A 66 17.14 6.35 5.85
N VAL A 67 15.97 5.93 5.36
CA VAL A 67 15.76 5.36 4.03
C VAL A 67 14.69 6.15 3.29
N SER A 68 14.93 6.44 2.01
CA SER A 68 13.95 7.03 1.08
C SER A 68 13.74 6.11 -0.11
N TYR A 69 12.50 5.75 -0.44
CA TYR A 69 12.26 4.96 -1.64
C TYR A 69 12.31 5.77 -2.94
N TRP A 70 12.38 7.12 -2.85
CA TRP A 70 12.51 8.01 -4.01
C TRP A 70 13.85 8.75 -4.09
N ASP A 71 14.47 9.11 -2.95
CA ASP A 71 15.76 9.83 -2.96
C ASP A 71 16.92 8.84 -3.10
N ASN A 72 17.64 8.92 -4.22
CA ASN A 72 18.80 8.08 -4.52
C ASN A 72 19.94 8.24 -3.50
N ARG A 73 20.01 9.37 -2.77
CA ARG A 73 20.97 9.54 -1.67
C ARG A 73 20.67 8.65 -0.46
N TYR A 74 19.46 8.10 -0.40
CA TYR A 74 18.94 7.29 0.71
C TYR A 74 18.33 5.96 0.21
N TYR A 75 19.02 5.26 -0.70
CA TYR A 75 18.62 3.95 -1.25
C TYR A 75 17.41 3.94 -2.20
N GLY A 76 17.02 5.08 -2.75
CA GLY A 76 15.87 5.17 -3.66
C GLY A 76 16.01 4.28 -4.91
N GLN A 77 17.21 4.14 -5.46
CA GLN A 77 17.44 3.34 -6.65
C GLN A 77 17.24 1.83 -6.39
N GLU A 78 17.75 1.34 -5.27
CA GLU A 78 17.62 -0.05 -4.84
C GLU A 78 16.16 -0.40 -4.54
N PHE A 79 15.44 0.50 -3.86
CA PHE A 79 14.01 0.35 -3.63
C PHE A 79 13.21 0.34 -4.93
N GLN A 80 13.52 1.23 -5.87
CA GLN A 80 12.86 1.27 -7.18
C GLN A 80 13.06 -0.03 -7.96
N GLN A 81 14.28 -0.58 -7.98
CA GLN A 81 14.57 -1.86 -8.63
C GLN A 81 13.78 -3.01 -7.98
N PHE A 82 13.77 -3.05 -6.65
CA PHE A 82 12.99 -4.02 -5.90
C PHE A 82 11.48 -3.91 -6.22
N GLU A 83 10.94 -2.69 -6.22
CA GLU A 83 9.53 -2.42 -6.48
C GLU A 83 9.13 -2.85 -7.90
N ILE A 84 9.94 -2.51 -8.91
CA ILE A 84 9.72 -2.95 -10.30
C ILE A 84 9.74 -4.47 -10.39
N GLY A 85 10.73 -5.12 -9.76
CA GLY A 85 10.83 -6.59 -9.74
C GLY A 85 9.62 -7.26 -9.10
N LEU A 86 9.19 -6.76 -7.93
CA LEU A 86 8.02 -7.26 -7.22
C LEU A 86 6.74 -7.10 -8.05
N ASN A 87 6.55 -5.92 -8.66
CA ASN A 87 5.39 -5.63 -9.51
C ASN A 87 5.34 -6.56 -10.74
N LEU A 88 6.47 -6.83 -11.38
CA LEU A 88 6.54 -7.77 -12.50
C LEU A 88 6.18 -9.20 -12.07
N ILE A 89 6.70 -9.67 -10.93
CA ILE A 89 6.39 -11.00 -10.38
C ILE A 89 4.88 -11.12 -10.10
N LEU A 90 4.29 -10.12 -9.45
CA LEU A 90 2.87 -10.12 -9.13
C LEU A 90 1.99 -10.07 -10.38
N LEU A 91 2.39 -9.30 -11.40
CA LEU A 91 1.69 -9.24 -12.67
C LEU A 91 1.71 -10.60 -13.39
N ILE A 92 2.88 -11.24 -13.44
CA ILE A 92 3.04 -12.59 -14.01
C ILE A 92 2.20 -13.60 -13.24
N TYR A 93 2.19 -13.55 -11.91
CA TYR A 93 1.36 -14.42 -11.09
C TYR A 93 -0.14 -14.26 -11.40
N LEU A 94 -0.62 -13.02 -11.51
CA LEU A 94 -2.03 -12.71 -11.73
C LEU A 94 -2.51 -13.07 -13.16
N VAL A 95 -1.67 -12.83 -14.17
CA VAL A 95 -2.06 -12.90 -15.58
C VAL A 95 -1.52 -14.16 -16.28
N GLY A 96 -0.42 -14.74 -15.78
CA GLY A 96 0.28 -15.85 -16.42
C GLY A 96 -0.60 -17.08 -16.65
N SER A 97 -1.42 -17.46 -15.66
CA SER A 97 -2.34 -18.60 -15.81
C SER A 97 -3.40 -18.36 -16.90
N ARG A 98 -3.87 -17.11 -17.08
CA ARG A 98 -4.82 -16.74 -18.12
C ARG A 98 -4.16 -16.71 -19.50
N LEU A 99 -2.95 -16.17 -19.61
CA LEU A 99 -2.17 -16.14 -20.84
C LEU A 99 -1.85 -17.56 -21.34
N VAL A 100 -1.37 -18.44 -20.45
CA VAL A 100 -1.08 -19.84 -20.80
C VAL A 100 -2.33 -20.55 -21.30
N ARG A 101 -3.49 -20.33 -20.67
CA ARG A 101 -4.77 -20.88 -21.13
C ARG A 101 -5.20 -20.32 -22.48
N ALA A 102 -5.05 -19.02 -22.72
CA ALA A 102 -5.38 -18.38 -23.99
C ALA A 102 -4.51 -18.91 -25.15
N LEU A 103 -3.20 -19.00 -24.94
CA LEU A 103 -2.25 -19.53 -25.93
C LEU A 103 -2.50 -21.00 -26.27
N LYS A 104 -2.87 -21.82 -25.28
CA LYS A 104 -3.27 -23.23 -25.52
C LYS A 104 -4.55 -23.34 -26.35
N ARG A 105 -5.55 -22.48 -26.11
CA ARG A 105 -6.82 -22.45 -26.88
C ARG A 105 -6.61 -22.05 -28.33
N GLN A 106 -5.72 -21.09 -28.61
CA GLN A 106 -5.44 -20.65 -29.99
C GLN A 106 -4.75 -21.76 -30.80
N LYS A 107 -3.79 -22.48 -30.19
CA LYS A 107 -3.10 -23.60 -30.85
C LYS A 107 -4.02 -24.78 -31.19
N SER A 108 -5.10 -25.00 -30.44
CA SER A 108 -6.09 -26.04 -30.76
C SER A 108 -7.02 -25.66 -31.93
N THR A 109 -7.28 -24.37 -32.16
CA THR A 109 -8.15 -23.91 -33.25
C THR A 109 -7.46 -23.91 -34.62
N VAL A 110 -6.12 -23.82 -34.65
CA VAL A 110 -5.32 -23.77 -35.90
C VAL A 110 -4.89 -25.16 -36.39
N ARG A 111 -5.05 -26.22 -35.58
CA ARG A 111 -4.90 -27.62 -36.02
C ARG A 111 -6.25 -28.14 -36.57
N PHE A 112 -6.56 -27.77 -37.80
CA PHE A 112 -7.51 -28.49 -38.65
C PHE A 112 -6.86 -28.69 -40.03
#